data_AF-B9VRU9-F1
#
_entry.id   AF-B9VRU9-F1
#
_cell.length_a   1.000
_cell.length_b   1.000
_cell.length_c   1.000
_cell.angle_alpha   90.00
_cell.angle_beta   90.00
_cell.angle_gamma   90.00
#
_symmetry.space_group_name_H-M   'P 1'
#
loop_
_entity.id
_entity.type
_entity.pdbx_description
1 polymer ?
#
loop_
_entity_poly.entity_id
_entity_poly.type
_entity_poly.pdbx_seq_one_letter_code
_entity_poly.pdbx_strand_id
1 'polypeptide(L)' 'VDMYGLDGEEMWYADFNKKEGVMPLPPFADPFTYPGAYELAVGNQGVCKANLAVAIK' A
#
# COMPACT_ATOMS: atom_id res chain seq x y z
N VAL A 1 -0.41 5.89 5.33
CA VAL A 1 -1.01 4.55 5.21
C VAL A 1 -1.26 4.40 3.72
N ASP A 2 -0.51 3.54 3.03
CA ASP A 2 -0.63 3.40 1.58
C ASP A 2 -1.69 2.34 1.27
N MET A 3 -2.92 2.72 1.61
CA MET A 3 -4.15 2.01 1.26
C MET A 3 -4.98 3.01 0.46
N TYR A 4 -5.34 2.65 -0.77
CA TYR A 4 -6.33 3.40 -1.54
C TYR A 4 -7.68 2.85 -1.17
N GLY A 5 -8.60 3.71 -0.73
CA GLY A 5 -9.95 3.31 -0.37
C GLY A 5 -11.01 4.17 -1.03
N LEU A 6 -12.20 3.60 -1.19
CA LEU A 6 -13.40 4.27 -1.69
C LEU A 6 -14.55 3.93 -0.75
N ASP A 7 -15.21 4.93 -0.19
CA ASP A 7 -16.35 4.75 0.72
C ASP A 7 -16.09 3.81 1.92
N GLY A 8 -14.84 3.75 2.38
CA GLY A 8 -14.41 2.89 3.49
C GLY A 8 -14.02 1.47 3.06
N GLU A 9 -14.13 1.13 1.78
CA GLU A 9 -13.67 -0.12 1.21
C GLU A 9 -12.21 -0.02 0.76
N GLU A 10 -11.49 -1.15 0.80
CA GLU A 10 -10.10 -1.25 0.35
C GLU A 10 -10.07 -1.48 -1.16
N MET A 11 -9.48 -0.55 -1.90
CA MET A 11 -9.27 -0.67 -3.35
C MET A 11 -7.91 -1.28 -3.68
N TRP A 12 -6.90 -1.01 -2.85
CA TRP A 12 -5.55 -1.52 -3.06
C TRP A 12 -4.71 -1.44 -1.80
N TYR A 13 -3.83 -2.42 -1.62
CA TYR A 13 -2.78 -2.39 -0.60
C TYR A 13 -1.45 -2.95 -1.09
N ALA A 14 -0.36 -2.56 -0.42
CA ALA A 14 0.97 -3.13 -0.63
C ALA A 14 1.18 -4.38 0.24
N ASP A 15 1.31 -5.56 -0.38
CA ASP A 15 1.75 -6.78 0.29
C ASP A 15 3.28 -6.83 0.33
N PHE A 16 3.87 -6.40 1.45
CA PHE A 16 5.33 -6.39 1.62
C PHE A 16 5.95 -7.79 1.70
N ASN A 17 5.18 -8.84 2.02
CA ASN A 17 5.70 -10.21 2.06
C ASN A 17 5.84 -10.77 0.65
N LYS A 18 4.81 -10.57 -0.19
CA LYS A 18 4.80 -10.99 -1.60
C LYS A 18 5.53 -10.03 -2.53
N LYS A 19 5.78 -8.81 -2.06
CA LYS A 19 6.41 -7.71 -2.79
C LYS A 19 5.61 -7.25 -4.01
N GLU A 20 4.30 -7.12 -3.85
CA GLU A 20 3.40 -6.71 -4.91
C GLU A 20 2.26 -5.83 -4.37
N GLY A 21 1.61 -5.10 -5.28
CA GLY A 21 0.36 -4.42 -4.99
C GLY A 21 -0.83 -5.34 -5.23
N VAL A 22 -1.74 -5.43 -4.27
CA VAL A 22 -2.92 -6.31 -4.31
C VAL A 22 -4.18 -5.48 -4.45
N MET A 23 -5.03 -5.86 -5.40
CA MET A 23 -6.40 -5.37 -5.55
C MET A 23 -7.34 -6.42 -4.91
N PRO A 24 -7.97 -6.13 -3.77
CA PRO A 24 -8.73 -7.13 -3.00
C PRO A 24 -10.16 -7.32 -3.50
N LEU A 25 -10.58 -6.62 -4.57
CA LEU A 25 -11.93 -6.76 -5.08
C LEU A 25 -12.13 -8.16 -5.72
N PRO A 26 -13.38 -8.66 -5.74
CA PRO A 26 -13.69 -9.94 -6.37
C PRO A 26 -13.29 -9.99 -7.84
N PRO A 27 -13.02 -11.18 -8.40
CA PRO A 27 -12.57 -11.35 -9.79
C PRO A 27 -13.61 -10.95 -10.86
N PHE A 28 -14.86 -10.67 -10.45
CA PHE A 28 -15.88 -10.13 -11.34
C PHE A 28 -15.82 -8.60 -11.47
N ALA A 29 -15.08 -7.90 -10.61
CA ALA A 29 -14.84 -6.48 -10.74
C ALA A 29 -13.81 -6.21 -11.83
N ASP A 30 -13.94 -5.08 -12.52
CA ASP A 30 -12.96 -4.69 -13.53
C ASP A 30 -11.58 -4.48 -12.87
N PRO A 31 -10.54 -5.19 -13.34
CA PRO A 31 -9.23 -5.08 -12.74
C PRO A 31 -8.61 -3.72 -13.03
N PHE A 32 -7.98 -3.15 -12.00
CA PHE A 32 -7.16 -1.94 -12.13
C PHE A 32 -5.79 -2.15 -11.49
N THR A 33 -4.86 -1.27 -11.85
CA THR A 33 -3.50 -1.25 -11.31
C THR A 33 -3.06 0.18 -11.06
N TYR A 34 -2.15 0.36 -10.11
CA TYR A 34 -1.50 1.63 -9.81
C TYR A 34 0.00 1.50 -10.08
N PRO A 35 0.47 1.82 -11.30
CA PRO A 35 1.89 1.72 -11.64
C PRO A 35 2.76 2.54 -10.68
N GLY A 36 3.83 1.94 -10.15
CA GLY A 36 4.75 2.61 -9.23
C GLY A 36 4.26 2.71 -7.78
N ALA A 37 3.01 2.31 -7.48
CA ALA A 37 2.46 2.44 -6.13
C ALA A 37 3.15 1.52 -5.11
N TYR A 38 3.56 0.32 -5.53
CA TYR A 38 4.28 -0.60 -4.65
C TYR A 38 5.66 -0.06 -4.27
N GLU A 39 6.42 0.46 -5.24
CA GLU A 39 7.73 1.06 -5.03
C GLU A 39 7.65 2.29 -4.12
N LEU A 40 6.61 3.12 -4.33
CA LEU A 40 6.31 4.24 -3.45
C LEU A 40 6.02 3.78 -2.02
N ALA A 41 5.21 2.73 -1.85
CA ALA A 41 4.89 2.17 -0.53
C ALA A 41 6.13 1.63 0.20
N VAL A 42 7.08 1.02 -0.53
CA VAL A 42 8.38 0.61 0.04
C VAL A 42 9.18 1.82 0.53
N GLY A 43 9.24 2.90 -0.27
CA GLY A 43 9.88 4.15 0.12
C GLY A 43 9.26 4.76 1.39
N ASN A 44 7.93 4.86 1.41
CA ASN A 44 7.17 5.38 2.54
C ASN A 44 7.33 4.52 3.80
N GLN A 45 7.42 3.20 3.67
CA GLN A 45 7.70 2.31 4.80
C GLN A 45 9.07 2.62 5.42
N GLY A 46 10.09 2.88 4.58
CA GLY A 46 11.42 3.29 5.03
C GLY A 46 11.39 4.61 5.82
N VAL A 47 10.70 5.62 5.28
CA VAL A 47 10.51 6.92 5.94
C VAL A 47 9.78 6.77 7.28
N CYS A 48 8.72 5.96 7.34
CA CYS A 48 7.98 5.71 8.57
C CYS A 48 8.87 5.11 9.66
N LYS A 49 9.68 4.09 9.33
CA LYS A 49 10.63 3.50 10.27
C LYS A 49 11.65 4.51 10.78
N ALA A 50 12.19 5.36 9.89
CA ALA A 50 13.11 6.43 10.28
C ALA A 50 12.45 7.45 11.23
N ASN A 51 11.22 7.87 10.94
CA ASN A 51 10.46 8.78 11.78
C ASN A 51 10.18 8.18 13.16
N LEU A 52 9.79 6.90 13.24
CA LEU A 52 9.58 6.21 14.52
C LEU A 52 10.87 6.16 15.35
N ALA A 53 12.01 5.90 14.71
CA ALA A 53 13.31 5.88 15.39
C ALA A 53 13.74 7.26 15.94
N VAL A 54 13.29 8.34 15.32
CA VAL A 54 13.52 9.72 15.79
C VAL A 54 12.51 10.11 16.88
N ALA A 55 11.24 9.77 16.71
CA ALA A 55 10.15 10.24 17.56
C ALA A 55 9.99 9.44 18.88
N ILE A 56 10.42 8.17 18.91
CA ILE A 56 10.31 7.29 20.09
C ILE A 56 11.61 7.31 20.92
N LYS A 57 12.52 8.24 20.63
CA LYS A 57 13.77 8.42 21.40
C LYS A 57 13.55 9.08 22.76
#